data_AF-A0A1U8CZC9-F1
#
_entry.id   AF-A0A1U8CZC9-F1
#
_cell.length_a   1.000
_cell.length_b   1.000
_cell.length_c   1.000
_cell.angle_alpha   90.00
_cell.angle_beta   90.00
_cell.angle_gamma   90.00
#
_symmetry.space_group_name_H-M   'P 1'
#
loop_
_entity.id
_entity.type
_entity.pdbx_description
1 polymer ?
#
loop_
_entity_poly.entity_id
_entity_poly.type
_entity_poly.pdbx_seq_one_letter_code
_entity_poly.pdbx_strand_id
1 'polypeptide(L)'
;MLTATTDVPAAVDVPESPKPAWAWRDAPIATLVRRIQQLQNERAQAFRRLDQAHRQYLLSGQHHDFPRYRSVVHEVTQVFAAASREVLAVEAELAGPRAQPVLARHVRSLQELEQTRLTTVALLQVMETPGVSEQEDPEKLHQLRINFHPLL
;
A
#
# COMPACT_ATOMS: atom_id res chain seq x y z
N MET A 1 -50.59 -30.40 11.88
CA MET A 1 -50.20 -29.26 11.04
C MET A 1 -49.83 -28.12 11.99
N LEU A 2 -48.63 -27.51 12.01
CA LEU A 2 -47.52 -27.40 11.07
C LEU A 2 -46.19 -27.44 11.85
N THR A 3 -45.15 -28.06 11.29
CA THR A 3 -43.75 -27.87 11.70
C THR A 3 -43.13 -26.79 10.82
N ALA A 4 -42.68 -25.68 11.42
CA ALA A 4 -41.89 -24.67 10.73
C ALA A 4 -40.42 -25.09 10.74
N THR A 5 -39.94 -25.58 9.59
CA THR A 5 -38.52 -25.77 9.33
C THR A 5 -37.95 -24.40 8.96
N THR A 6 -37.15 -23.81 9.85
CA THR A 6 -36.37 -22.62 9.51
C THR A 6 -35.15 -23.08 8.71
N ASP A 7 -35.21 -22.83 7.41
CA ASP A 7 -34.12 -22.99 6.46
C ASP A 7 -33.04 -21.94 6.76
N VAL A 8 -31.82 -22.38 7.04
CA VAL A 8 -30.65 -21.51 7.19
C VAL A 8 -30.03 -21.37 5.81
N PRO A 9 -29.99 -20.18 5.19
CA PRO A 9 -29.37 -20.05 3.88
C PRO A 9 -27.87 -20.27 4.02
N ALA A 10 -27.40 -21.28 3.29
CA ALA A 10 -26.00 -21.65 3.14
C ALA A 10 -25.15 -20.42 2.83
N ALA A 11 -24.05 -20.30 3.56
CA ALA A 11 -23.01 -19.31 3.31
C ALA A 11 -22.62 -19.38 1.83
N VAL A 12 -22.83 -18.27 1.13
CA VAL A 12 -22.39 -18.07 -0.25
C VAL A 12 -20.87 -18.20 -0.24
N ASP A 13 -20.37 -19.30 -0.79
CA ASP A 13 -18.96 -19.47 -1.15
C ASP A 13 -18.60 -18.31 -2.08
N VAL A 14 -17.95 -17.29 -1.51
CA VAL A 14 -17.29 -16.25 -2.29
C VAL A 14 -16.16 -16.97 -3.03
N PRO A 15 -16.16 -17.00 -4.38
CA PRO A 15 -15.09 -17.64 -5.11
C PRO A 15 -13.79 -16.93 -4.75
N GLU A 16 -12.86 -17.66 -4.10
CA GLU A 16 -11.50 -17.19 -3.86
C GLU A 16 -10.97 -16.70 -5.20
N SER A 17 -10.78 -15.38 -5.31
CA SER A 17 -10.15 -14.79 -6.49
C SER A 17 -8.82 -15.50 -6.70
N PRO A 18 -8.54 -16.03 -7.90
CA PRO A 18 -7.36 -16.84 -8.13
C PRO A 18 -6.14 -16.02 -7.74
N LYS A 19 -5.46 -16.48 -6.69
CA LYS A 19 -4.21 -15.90 -6.18
C LYS A 19 -3.32 -15.71 -7.40
N PRO A 20 -2.85 -14.48 -7.72
CA PRO A 20 -2.04 -14.26 -8.92
C PRO A 20 -0.90 -15.28 -8.92
N ALA A 21 -0.82 -16.03 -10.01
CA ALA A 21 0.26 -16.98 -10.23
C ALA A 21 1.53 -16.15 -10.45
N TRP A 22 2.18 -15.78 -9.35
CA TRP A 22 3.39 -14.98 -9.41
C TRP A 22 4.45 -15.73 -10.21
N ALA A 23 5.01 -15.06 -11.23
CA ALA A 23 5.99 -15.65 -12.15
C ALA A 23 7.26 -16.18 -11.44
N TRP A 24 7.48 -15.80 -10.19
CA TRP A 24 8.62 -16.23 -9.37
C TRP A 24 8.33 -17.41 -8.43
N ARG A 25 7.10 -17.95 -8.35
CA ARG A 25 6.71 -18.98 -7.38
C ARG A 25 7.64 -20.20 -7.38
N ASP A 26 8.05 -20.66 -8.56
CA ASP A 26 8.97 -21.81 -8.72
C ASP A 26 10.39 -21.39 -9.14
N ALA A 27 10.67 -20.09 -9.20
CA ALA A 27 11.95 -19.58 -9.68
C ALA A 27 13.06 -19.76 -8.63
N PRO A 28 14.36 -19.75 -9.00
CA PRO A 28 15.45 -19.82 -8.02
C PRO A 28 15.40 -18.67 -6.99
N ILE A 29 15.95 -18.88 -5.78
CA ILE A 29 15.97 -17.85 -4.70
C ILE A 29 16.56 -16.52 -5.19
N ALA A 30 17.60 -16.56 -6.03
CA ALA A 30 18.19 -15.37 -6.63
C ALA A 30 17.19 -14.53 -7.45
N THR A 31 16.17 -15.16 -8.05
CA THR A 31 15.10 -14.46 -8.76
C THR A 31 14.17 -13.74 -7.79
N LEU A 32 13.85 -14.34 -6.64
CA LEU A 32 13.04 -13.68 -5.59
C LEU A 32 13.78 -12.46 -5.04
N VAL A 33 15.08 -12.59 -4.76
CA VAL A 33 15.91 -11.47 -4.28
C VAL A 33 15.94 -10.32 -5.30
N ARG A 34 16.16 -10.62 -6.58
CA ARG A 34 16.09 -9.61 -7.65
C ARG A 34 14.71 -8.97 -7.75
N ARG A 35 13.63 -9.75 -7.58
CA ARG A 35 12.28 -9.21 -7.60
C ARG A 35 12.04 -8.26 -6.42
N ILE A 36 12.50 -8.61 -5.21
CA ILE A 36 12.43 -7.71 -4.05
C ILE A 36 13.17 -6.39 -4.36
N GLN A 37 14.39 -6.45 -4.91
CA GLN A 37 15.14 -5.24 -5.29
C GLN A 37 14.37 -4.38 -6.30
N GLN A 38 13.74 -5.01 -7.30
CA GLN A 38 12.91 -4.32 -8.28
C GLN A 38 11.70 -3.65 -7.62
N LEU A 39 11.02 -4.34 -6.70
CA LEU A 39 9.90 -3.77 -5.94
C LEU A 39 10.34 -2.57 -5.07
N GLN A 40 11.54 -2.63 -4.50
CA GLN A 40 12.12 -1.49 -3.77
C GLN A 40 12.44 -0.30 -4.69
N ASN A 41 12.91 -0.56 -5.91
CA ASN A 41 13.11 0.49 -6.91
C ASN A 41 11.78 1.15 -7.32
N GLU A 42 10.74 0.35 -7.54
CA GLU A 42 9.39 0.84 -7.85
C GLU A 42 8.85 1.74 -6.72
N ARG A 43 8.98 1.30 -5.47
CA ARG A 43 8.62 2.11 -4.29
C ARG A 43 9.43 3.39 -4.18
N ALA A 44 10.74 3.33 -4.39
CA ALA A 44 11.60 4.51 -4.36
C ALA A 44 11.21 5.53 -5.44
N GLN A 45 10.81 5.08 -6.63
CA GLN A 45 10.26 5.94 -7.68
C GLN A 45 8.92 6.55 -7.26
N ALA A 46 8.02 5.75 -6.67
CA ALA A 46 6.73 6.21 -6.17
C ALA A 46 6.88 7.30 -5.09
N PHE A 47 7.81 7.13 -4.15
CA PHE A 47 8.16 8.17 -3.17
C PHE A 47 8.65 9.47 -3.83
N ARG A 48 9.55 9.38 -4.82
CA ARG A 48 10.02 10.58 -5.54
C ARG A 48 8.89 11.29 -6.27
N ARG A 49 7.99 10.53 -6.89
CA ARG A 49 6.81 11.08 -7.58
C ARG A 49 5.86 11.78 -6.60
N LEU A 50 5.64 11.18 -5.44
CA LEU A 50 4.83 11.75 -4.37
C LEU A 50 5.42 13.06 -3.83
N ASP A 51 6.72 13.08 -3.54
CA ASP A 51 7.44 14.28 -3.09
C ASP A 51 7.39 15.40 -4.14
N GLN A 52 7.63 15.08 -5.41
CA GLN A 52 7.52 16.06 -6.50
C GLN A 52 6.11 16.64 -6.61
N ALA A 53 5.07 15.79 -6.56
CA ALA A 53 3.69 16.24 -6.63
C ALA A 53 3.30 17.09 -5.42
N HIS A 54 3.81 16.76 -4.24
CA HIS A 54 3.58 17.55 -3.04
C HIS A 54 4.24 18.93 -3.15
N ARG A 55 5.50 19.02 -3.58
CA ARG A 55 6.16 20.32 -3.80
C ARG A 55 5.45 21.16 -4.84
N GLN A 56 4.98 20.56 -5.94
CA GLN A 56 4.19 21.26 -6.95
C GLN A 56 2.87 21.78 -6.37
N TYR A 57 2.21 20.99 -5.53
CA TYR A 57 1.00 21.40 -4.82
C TYR A 57 1.27 22.60 -3.90
N LEU A 58 2.35 22.58 -3.11
CA LEU A 58 2.74 23.71 -2.24
C LEU A 58 3.09 24.97 -3.03
N LEU A 59 3.80 24.83 -4.16
CA LEU A 59 4.21 25.95 -5.02
C LEU A 59 3.09 26.53 -5.87
N SER A 60 1.95 25.82 -6.03
CA SER A 60 0.85 26.26 -6.90
C SER A 60 0.07 27.48 -6.39
N GLY A 61 0.40 28.01 -5.19
CA GLY A 61 -0.10 29.28 -4.68
C GLY A 61 -1.62 29.26 -4.39
N GLN A 62 -2.29 30.41 -4.53
CA GLN A 62 -3.70 30.61 -4.12
C GLN A 62 -4.73 29.69 -4.81
N HIS A 63 -4.36 28.95 -5.86
CA HIS A 63 -5.25 28.07 -6.61
C HIS A 63 -4.92 26.58 -6.46
N HIS A 64 -4.24 26.20 -5.37
CA HIS A 64 -3.85 24.82 -5.02
C HIS A 64 -4.58 23.74 -5.84
N ASP A 65 -3.88 23.14 -6.82
CA ASP A 65 -4.46 22.10 -7.70
C ASP A 65 -4.54 20.76 -6.95
N PHE A 66 -5.45 20.74 -5.98
CA PHE A 66 -5.73 19.60 -5.13
C PHE A 66 -6.22 18.38 -5.93
N PRO A 67 -7.10 18.51 -6.95
CA PRO A 67 -7.50 17.36 -7.77
C PRO A 67 -6.32 16.64 -8.42
N ARG A 68 -5.37 17.40 -8.98
CA ARG A 68 -4.16 16.82 -9.58
C ARG A 68 -3.28 16.14 -8.54
N TYR A 69 -3.05 16.79 -7.40
CA TYR A 69 -2.27 16.20 -6.30
C TYR A 69 -2.91 14.89 -5.81
N ARG A 70 -4.22 14.89 -5.57
CA ARG A 70 -4.98 13.71 -5.15
C ARG A 70 -4.89 12.56 -6.14
N SER A 71 -4.93 12.83 -7.45
CA SER A 71 -4.74 11.81 -8.49
C SER A 71 -3.38 11.12 -8.35
N VAL A 72 -2.31 11.90 -8.16
CA VAL A 72 -0.96 11.35 -7.99
C VAL A 72 -0.85 10.55 -6.69
N VAL A 73 -1.41 11.04 -5.59
CA VAL A 73 -1.46 10.29 -4.32
C VAL A 73 -2.14 8.93 -4.54
N HIS A 74 -3.29 8.91 -5.23
CA HIS A 74 -4.01 7.68 -5.51
C HIS A 74 -3.20 6.70 -6.36
N GLU A 75 -2.57 7.16 -7.45
CA GLU A 75 -1.71 6.33 -8.29
C GLU A 75 -0.52 5.74 -7.50
N VAL A 76 0.15 6.58 -6.70
CA VAL A 76 1.27 6.16 -5.86
C VAL A 76 0.82 5.13 -4.80
N THR A 77 -0.33 5.36 -4.18
CA THR A 77 -0.96 4.43 -3.24
C THR A 77 -1.21 3.06 -3.87
N GLN A 78 -1.68 3.00 -5.11
CA GLN A 78 -1.86 1.73 -5.82
C GLN A 78 -0.53 1.01 -6.06
N VAL A 79 0.53 1.74 -6.44
CA VAL A 79 1.87 1.17 -6.64
C VAL A 79 2.41 0.58 -5.34
N PHE A 80 2.30 1.31 -4.22
CA PHE A 80 2.69 0.78 -2.91
C PHE A 80 1.90 -0.47 -2.52
N ALA A 81 0.58 -0.45 -2.72
CA ALA A 81 -0.28 -1.59 -2.40
C ALA A 81 0.08 -2.83 -3.24
N ALA A 82 0.32 -2.65 -4.54
CA ALA A 82 0.74 -3.74 -5.42
C ALA A 82 2.08 -4.33 -4.99
N ALA A 83 3.07 -3.48 -4.73
CA ALA A 83 4.38 -3.91 -4.25
C ALA A 83 4.29 -4.64 -2.90
N SER A 84 3.47 -4.16 -1.97
CA SER A 84 3.27 -4.78 -0.65
C SER A 84 2.64 -6.16 -0.74
N ARG A 85 1.60 -6.33 -1.57
CA ARG A 85 1.01 -7.67 -1.80
C ARG A 85 2.02 -8.65 -2.35
N GLU A 86 2.88 -8.21 -3.26
CA GLU A 86 3.89 -9.09 -3.85
C GLU A 86 5.01 -9.43 -2.85
N VAL A 87 5.50 -8.46 -2.06
CA VAL A 87 6.51 -8.71 -1.02
C VAL A 87 5.97 -9.67 0.05
N LEU A 88 4.72 -9.52 0.49
CA LEU A 88 4.09 -10.45 1.43
C LEU A 88 3.99 -11.87 0.85
N ALA A 89 3.71 -11.99 -0.44
CA ALA A 89 3.70 -13.29 -1.09
C ALA A 89 5.11 -13.90 -1.17
N VAL A 90 6.15 -13.10 -1.45
CA VAL A 90 7.55 -13.55 -1.45
C VAL A 90 7.97 -13.99 -0.05
N GLU A 91 7.58 -13.25 0.99
CA GLU A 91 7.82 -13.64 2.39
C GLU A 91 7.18 -14.99 2.71
N ALA A 92 5.92 -15.19 2.36
CA ALA A 92 5.19 -16.43 2.59
C ALA A 92 5.84 -17.62 1.85
N GLU A 93 6.29 -17.41 0.62
CA GLU A 93 7.00 -18.40 -0.19
C GLU A 93 8.35 -18.80 0.43
N LEU A 94 9.11 -17.81 0.94
CA LEU A 94 10.37 -18.05 1.62
C LEU A 94 10.17 -18.76 2.97
N ALA A 95 9.16 -18.37 3.74
CA ALA A 95 8.89 -18.96 5.05
C ALA A 95 8.32 -20.38 4.97
N GLY A 96 7.47 -20.65 3.98
CA GLY A 96 6.79 -21.93 3.81
C GLY A 96 7.53 -22.88 2.85
N PRO A 97 7.15 -22.94 1.56
CA PRO A 97 7.64 -23.93 0.60
C PRO A 97 9.17 -24.09 0.52
N ARG A 98 9.90 -22.99 0.70
CA ARG A 98 11.36 -22.98 0.54
C ARG A 98 12.14 -23.19 1.83
N ALA A 99 11.45 -23.19 2.98
CA ALA A 99 12.04 -23.32 4.31
C ALA A 99 13.26 -22.39 4.53
N GLN A 100 13.14 -21.12 4.11
CA GLN A 100 14.15 -20.07 4.28
C GLN A 100 13.71 -19.00 5.30
N PRO A 101 13.55 -19.35 6.59
CA PRO A 101 12.98 -18.46 7.60
C PRO A 101 13.82 -17.20 7.87
N VAL A 102 15.15 -17.29 7.71
CA VAL A 102 16.04 -16.14 7.88
C VAL A 102 15.80 -15.10 6.78
N LEU A 103 15.71 -15.54 5.52
CA LEU A 103 15.40 -14.64 4.40
C LEU A 103 13.99 -14.05 4.53
N ALA A 104 13.00 -14.86 4.91
CA ALA A 104 11.64 -14.36 5.17
C ALA A 104 11.63 -13.27 6.27
N ARG A 105 12.38 -13.46 7.35
CA ARG A 105 12.53 -12.44 8.40
C ARG A 105 13.13 -11.14 7.87
N HIS A 106 14.15 -11.21 7.00
CA HIS A 106 14.71 -10.01 6.38
C HIS A 106 13.70 -9.29 5.49
N VAL A 107 12.88 -10.04 4.74
CA VAL A 107 11.80 -9.46 3.92
C VAL A 107 10.76 -8.78 4.79
N ARG A 108 10.38 -9.38 5.93
CA ARG A 108 9.48 -8.77 6.90
C ARG A 108 10.03 -7.46 7.46
N SER A 109 11.27 -7.47 7.95
CA SER A 109 11.91 -6.26 8.48
C SER A 109 12.02 -5.15 7.43
N LEU A 110 12.26 -5.51 6.16
CA LEU A 110 12.22 -4.56 5.05
C LEU A 110 10.82 -3.94 4.89
N GLN A 111 9.76 -4.75 5.00
CA GLN A 111 8.38 -4.28 4.90
C GLN A 111 8.00 -3.35 6.07
N GLU A 112 8.45 -3.65 7.30
CA GLU A 112 8.28 -2.79 8.48
C GLU A 112 8.98 -1.42 8.31
N LEU A 113 10.20 -1.42 7.74
CA LEU A 113 10.92 -0.18 7.43
C LEU A 113 10.21 0.66 6.36
N GLU A 114 9.68 0.01 5.31
CA GLU A 114 8.90 0.70 4.28
C GLU A 114 7.60 1.30 4.84
N GLN A 115 6.91 0.59 5.73
CA GLN A 115 5.72 1.09 6.44
C GLN A 115 6.06 2.30 7.32
N THR A 116 7.16 2.20 8.09
CA THR A 116 7.67 3.31 8.91
C THR A 116 7.94 4.53 8.04
N ARG A 117 8.65 4.34 6.93
CA ARG A 117 8.97 5.41 5.97
C ARG A 117 7.72 6.06 5.39
N LEU A 118 6.74 5.27 4.95
CA LEU A 118 5.49 5.79 4.40
C LEU A 118 4.73 6.64 5.43
N THR A 119 4.67 6.18 6.67
CA THR A 119 4.03 6.89 7.79
C THR A 119 4.73 8.21 8.09
N THR A 120 6.07 8.20 8.16
CA THR A 120 6.86 9.42 8.40
C THR A 120 6.68 10.43 7.26
N VAL A 121 6.72 9.98 6.00
CA VAL A 121 6.49 10.86 4.84
C VAL A 121 5.10 11.47 4.89
N ALA A 122 4.06 10.68 5.13
CA ALA A 122 2.68 11.18 5.22
C ALA A 122 2.54 12.25 6.32
N LEU A 123 3.17 12.03 7.49
CA LEU A 123 3.16 13.01 8.59
C LEU A 123 3.85 14.32 8.19
N LEU A 124 5.02 14.26 7.56
CA LEU A 124 5.74 15.45 7.11
C LEU A 124 4.91 16.25 6.11
N GLN A 125 4.26 15.60 5.15
CA GLN A 125 3.43 16.27 4.15
C GLN A 125 2.22 16.98 4.77
N VAL A 126 1.63 16.40 5.83
CA VAL A 126 0.56 17.06 6.59
C VAL A 126 1.07 18.30 7.30
N MET A 127 2.27 18.24 7.89
CA MET A 127 2.89 19.37 8.60
C MET A 127 3.33 20.51 7.66
N GLU A 128 3.77 20.19 6.45
CA GLU A 128 4.29 21.15 5.46
C GLU A 128 3.20 21.84 4.64
N THR A 129 1.95 21.38 4.71
CA THR A 129 0.83 22.00 3.96
C THR A 129 0.38 23.31 4.66
N PRO A 130 0.58 24.50 4.06
CA PRO A 130 0.13 25.76 4.65
C PRO A 130 -1.39 25.83 4.64
N GLY A 131 -2.00 26.10 5.81
CA GLY A 131 -3.45 26.20 5.97
C GLY A 131 -4.07 25.37 7.12
N VAL A 132 -3.29 24.58 7.85
CA VAL A 132 -3.81 23.81 9.01
C VAL A 132 -4.13 24.70 10.23
N SER A 133 -3.88 26.02 10.18
CA SER A 133 -4.01 26.88 11.37
C SER A 133 -5.29 27.69 11.53
N GLU A 134 -6.23 27.80 10.57
CA GLU A 134 -7.44 28.58 10.93
C GLU A 134 -8.72 28.40 10.11
N GLN A 135 -8.69 27.95 8.85
CA GLN A 135 -9.91 27.77 8.06
C GLN A 135 -9.66 26.71 6.99
N GLU A 136 -9.95 25.43 7.24
CA GLU A 136 -10.48 24.53 6.21
C GLU A 136 -10.89 23.16 6.75
N ASP A 137 -11.89 22.62 6.05
CA ASP A 137 -12.80 21.52 6.38
C ASP A 137 -12.14 20.24 6.98
N PRO A 138 -12.54 19.80 8.19
CA PRO A 138 -12.03 18.57 8.83
C PRO A 138 -12.22 17.31 7.96
N GLU A 139 -13.13 17.34 6.99
CA GLU A 139 -13.33 16.24 6.03
C GLU A 139 -12.13 16.03 5.10
N LYS A 140 -11.41 17.08 4.71
CA LYS A 140 -10.22 16.97 3.82
C LYS A 140 -9.05 16.27 4.52
N LEU A 141 -8.80 16.61 5.79
CA LEU A 141 -7.80 15.93 6.63
C LEU A 141 -8.18 14.48 6.90
N HIS A 142 -9.47 14.22 7.13
CA HIS A 142 -9.98 12.87 7.33
C HIS A 142 -9.79 12.01 6.07
N GLN A 143 -10.04 12.55 4.88
CA GLN A 143 -9.83 11.82 3.62
C GLN A 143 -8.36 11.54 3.32
N LEU A 144 -7.45 12.47 3.63
CA LEU A 144 -6.02 12.20 3.46
C LEU A 144 -5.57 11.09 4.41
N ARG A 145 -6.01 11.14 5.67
CA ARG A 145 -5.72 10.10 6.68
C ARG A 145 -6.33 8.75 6.31
N ILE A 146 -7.56 8.73 5.78
CA ILE A 146 -8.22 7.52 5.29
C ILE A 146 -7.55 6.96 4.04
N ASN A 147 -6.90 7.74 3.18
CA ASN A 147 -6.22 7.16 2.00
C ASN A 147 -4.89 6.47 2.34
N PHE A 148 -4.28 6.80 3.49
CA PHE A 148 -3.07 6.13 3.99
C PHE A 148 -3.37 4.92 4.87
N HIS A 149 -4.53 4.88 5.55
CA HIS A 149 -4.94 3.77 6.42
C HIS A 149 -5.21 2.42 5.72
N PRO A 150 -5.74 2.30 4.48
CA PRO A 150 -6.02 1.02 3.81
C PRO A 150 -4.75 0.34 3.26
N LEU A 151 -3.57 0.90 3.55
CA LEU A 151 -2.27 0.35 3.17
C LEU A 151 -1.54 -0.34 4.33
N LEU A 152 -2.15 -0.36 5.52
CA LEU A 152 -1.72 -1.14 6.67
C LEU A 152 -2.18 -2.60 6.55
#